data_AF-A0A139RNF9-F1
#
_entry.id   AF-A0A139RNF9-F1
#
_cell.length_a   1.000
_cell.length_b   1.000
_cell.length_c   1.000
_cell.angle_alpha   90.00
_cell.angle_beta   90.00
_cell.angle_gamma   90.00
#
_symmetry.space_group_name_H-M   'P 1'
#
loop_
_entity.id
_entity.type
_entity.pdbx_description
1 polymer ?
#
loop_
_entity_poly.entity_id
_entity_poly.type
_entity_poly.pdbx_seq_one_letter_code
_entity_poly.pdbx_strand_id
1 'polypeptide(L)' 'MKAFEFEIAPEQVRDFLKECLQAEHLSSAQESWIRGILTNCLHPFLNRLLI' A
#
# COMPACT_ATOMS: atom_id res chain seq x y z
N MET A 1 1.20 17.10 -6.84
CA MET A 1 0.81 15.67 -6.87
C MET A 1 -0.67 15.61 -6.58
N LYS A 2 -1.50 15.06 -7.48
CA LYS A 2 -2.87 14.69 -7.09
C LYS A 2 -2.74 13.69 -5.95
N ALA A 3 -3.31 14.02 -4.80
CA ALA A 3 -3.45 13.05 -3.73
C ALA A 3 -4.17 11.84 -4.33
N PHE A 4 -3.58 10.65 -4.18
CA PHE A 4 -4.37 9.44 -4.31
C PHE A 4 -5.40 9.54 -3.17
N GLU A 5 -6.58 10.08 -3.49
CA GLU A 5 -7.77 9.88 -2.69
C GLU A 5 -8.08 8.40 -2.81
N PHE A 6 -7.47 7.61 -1.92
CA PHE A 6 -7.97 6.28 -1.69
C PHE A 6 -9.38 6.49 -1.14
N GLU A 7 -10.40 6.23 -1.97
CA GLU A 7 -11.78 5.96 -1.54
C GLU A 7 -11.87 4.65 -0.71
N ILE A 8 -10.76 4.25 -0.10
CA ILE A 8 -10.56 2.98 0.58
C ILE A 8 -10.09 3.31 1.98
N ALA A 9 -10.83 2.81 2.96
CA ALA A 9 -10.53 3.01 4.36
C ALA A 9 -9.21 2.33 4.75
N PRO A 10 -8.44 2.85 5.73
CA PRO A 10 -7.20 2.23 6.18
C PRO A 10 -7.34 0.74 6.55
N GLU A 11 -8.49 0.34 7.07
CA GLU A 11 -8.82 -1.04 7.42
C GLU A 11 -8.87 -1.94 6.19
N GLN A 12 -9.43 -1.44 5.08
CA GLN A 12 -9.47 -2.19 3.82
C GLN A 12 -8.06 -2.34 3.23
N VAL A 13 -7.21 -1.31 3.33
CA VAL A 13 -5.79 -1.43 2.92
C VAL A 13 -5.06 -2.46 3.78
N ARG A 14 -5.30 -2.46 5.10
CA ARG A 14 -4.72 -3.46 6.01
C ARG A 14 -5.14 -4.88 5.64
N ASP A 15 -6.43 -5.09 5.42
CA ASP A 15 -6.96 -6.43 5.13
C ASP A 15 -6.48 -6.93 3.77
N PHE A 16 -6.44 -6.06 2.75
CA PHE A 16 -5.79 -6.33 1.46
C PHE A 16 -4.33 -6.76 1.62
N LEU A 17 -3.53 -6.02 2.41
CA LEU A 17 -2.12 -6.35 2.63
C LEU A 17 -1.95 -7.68 3.36
N LYS A 18 -2.83 -8.00 4.33
CA LYS A 18 -2.84 -9.31 5.01
C LYS A 18 -3.15 -10.45 4.05
N GLU A 19 -4.14 -10.29 3.19
CA GLU A 19 -4.48 -11.29 2.16
C GLU A 19 -3.30 -11.49 1.20
N CYS A 20 -2.64 -10.41 0.77
CA CYS A 20 -1.46 -10.50 -0.09
C CYS A 20 -0.30 -11.24 0.59
N LEU A 21 -0.10 -11.09 1.90
CA LEU A 21 0.94 -11.80 2.64
C LEU A 21 0.69 -13.31 2.74
N GLN A 22 -0.57 -13.73 2.67
CA GLN A 22 -0.96 -15.15 2.76
C GLN A 22 -1.07 -15.82 1.39
N ALA A 23 -1.04 -15.04 0.30
CA ALA A 23 -1.17 -15.56 -1.05
C ALA A 23 0.13 -16.26 -1.50
N GLU A 24 -0.01 -17.45 -2.08
CA GLU A 24 1.12 -18.20 -2.67
C GLU A 24 1.69 -17.48 -3.90
N HIS A 25 0.83 -16.79 -4.65
CA HIS A 25 1.18 -15.91 -5.76
C HIS A 25 0.31 -14.66 -5.76
N LEU A 26 0.91 -13.51 -6.08
CA LEU A 26 0.21 -12.25 -6.24
C LEU A 26 -0.23 -12.07 -7.69
N SER A 27 -1.44 -11.57 -7.90
CA SER A 27 -1.85 -11.06 -9.21
C SER A 27 -1.06 -9.80 -9.56
N SER A 28 -0.90 -9.52 -10.85
CA SER A 28 -0.28 -8.30 -11.36
C SER A 28 -0.96 -7.02 -10.84
N ALA A 29 -2.27 -7.07 -10.61
CA ALA A 29 -3.01 -5.98 -9.98
C ALA A 29 -2.59 -5.78 -8.52
N GLN A 30 -2.49 -6.86 -7.74
CA GLN A 30 -2.03 -6.80 -6.35
C GLN A 30 -0.60 -6.27 -6.25
N GLU A 31 0.31 -6.73 -7.11
CA GLU A 31 1.70 -6.23 -7.14
C GLU A 31 1.77 -4.72 -7.41
N SER A 32 1.00 -4.24 -8.39
CA SER A 32 0.93 -2.82 -8.74
C SER A 32 0.42 -1.98 -7.55
N TRP A 33 -0.62 -2.47 -6.86
CA TRP A 33 -1.18 -1.83 -5.69
C TRP A 33 -0.20 -1.78 -4.51
N ILE A 34 0.45 -2.90 -4.19
CA ILE A 34 1.47 -2.96 -3.13
C ILE A 34 2.60 -1.98 -3.42
N ARG A 35 3.09 -1.93 -4.66
CA ARG A 35 4.14 -0.98 -5.06
C ARG A 35 3.67 0.48 -4.90
N GLY A 36 2.42 0.77 -5.22
CA GLY A 36 1.80 2.06 -4.99
C GLY A 36 1.77 2.45 -3.50
N ILE A 37 1.35 1.53 -2.63
CA ILE A 37 1.30 1.74 -1.17
C ILE A 37 2.71 1.99 -0.61
N LEU A 38 3.69 1.16 -0.99
CA LEU A 38 5.07 1.29 -0.54
C LEU A 38 5.65 2.67 -0.91
N THR A 39 5.45 3.08 -2.17
CA THR A 39 6.08 4.30 -2.71
C THR A 39 5.39 5.57 -2.26
N ASN A 40 4.05 5.57 -2.18
CA ASN A 40 3.29 6.80 -1.95
C ASN A 40 2.90 7.00 -0.48
N CYS A 41 2.80 5.92 0.31
CA CYS A 41 2.36 5.99 1.70
C CYS A 41 3.53 5.74 2.65
N LEU A 42 4.18 4.58 2.52
CA LEU A 42 5.20 4.15 3.48
C LEU A 42 6.52 4.91 3.32
N HIS A 43 7.04 5.07 2.11
CA HIS A 43 8.31 5.78 1.90
C HIS A 43 8.27 7.24 2.39
N PRO A 44 7.27 8.08 2.07
CA PRO A 44 7.20 9.44 2.61
C PRO A 44 7.02 9.47 4.13
N PHE A 45 6.28 8.51 4.71
CA PHE A 45 6.13 8.39 6.15
C PHE A 45 7.47 8.07 6.83
N LEU A 46 8.18 7.05 6.36
CA LEU A 46 9.48 6.65 6.90
C LEU A 46 10.53 7.75 6.76
N ASN A 47 10.56 8.47 5.63
CA ASN A 47 11.47 9.61 5.45
C ASN A 47 11.23 10.74 6.46
N ARG A 48 9.98 10.91 6.93
CA ARG A 48 9.66 11.90 7.98
C ARG A 48 10.03 11.42 9.39
N LEU A 49 10.22 10.11 9.60
CA LEU A 49 10.66 9.56 10.88
C LEU A 49 12.18 9.63 11.07
N LEU A 50 12.95 9.75 9.98
CA LEU A 50 14.42 9.88 9.99
C LEU A 50 14.91 11.31 10.35
N ILE A 51 14.09 12.10 11.05
CA ILE A 51 14.48 13.41 11.62
C ILE A 51 15.45 13.18 12.79
#